data_AF-A0A959CTJ6-F1
#
_entry.id   AF-A0A959CTJ6-F1
#
_cell.length_a   1.000
_cell.length_b   1.000
_cell.length_c   1.000
_cell.angle_alpha   90.00
_cell.angle_beta   90.00
_cell.angle_gamma   90.00
#
_symmetry.space_group_name_H-M   'P 1'
#
loop_
_entity.id
_entity.type
_entity.pdbx_description
1 polymer ?
#
loop_
_entity_poly.entity_id
_entity_poly.type
_entity_poly.pdbx_seq_one_letter_code
_entity_poly.pdbx_strand_id
1 'polypeptide(L)'
;QQLAKNLYPREDYGKYSLIINKIKEVFIALRLEKLHSKEQLLELYLNTVPFSENTFGIKVASQRFFNTSPSRLTPSQSAILVAMLKATTMYNPITQPQNAT
;
A
#
# COMPACT_ATOMS: atom_id res chain seq x y z
N GLN A 1 -10.92 7.76 -2.38
CA GLN A 1 -11.31 9.10 -2.89
C GLN A 1 -10.49 10.24 -2.24
N GLN A 2 -10.15 10.17 -0.95
CA GLN A 2 -9.27 11.17 -0.29
C GLN A 2 -7.75 10.98 -0.49
N LEU A 3 -7.25 9.76 -0.73
CA LEU A 3 -5.79 9.48 -0.80
C LEU A 3 -5.05 10.20 -1.93
N ALA A 4 -5.68 10.32 -3.11
CA ALA A 4 -5.11 11.04 -4.24
C ALA A 4 -4.98 12.57 -4.01
N LYS A 5 -5.76 13.14 -3.08
CA LYS A 5 -5.73 14.57 -2.77
C LYS A 5 -4.54 14.98 -1.88
N ASN A 6 -3.96 14.04 -1.13
CA ASN A 6 -2.83 14.33 -0.22
C ASN A 6 -1.47 14.09 -0.87
N LEU A 7 -1.37 13.24 -1.90
CA LEU A 7 -0.09 12.85 -2.50
C LEU A 7 0.38 13.81 -3.60
N TYR A 8 -0.54 14.57 -4.21
CA TYR A 8 -0.24 15.59 -5.21
C TYR A 8 -0.80 16.94 -4.73
N PRO A 9 0.04 17.86 -4.23
CA PRO A 9 -0.38 19.25 -4.12
C PRO A 9 -0.78 19.70 -5.52
N ARG A 10 -2.01 20.20 -5.67
CA ARG A 10 -2.51 20.66 -6.97
C ARG A 10 -1.68 21.85 -7.41
N GLU A 11 -0.77 21.62 -8.34
CA GLU A 11 -0.23 22.72 -9.14
C GLU A 11 -1.34 23.27 -10.02
N ASP A 12 -1.56 24.58 -9.87
CA ASP A 12 -2.68 25.28 -10.46
C ASP A 12 -2.34 25.64 -11.92
N TYR A 13 -2.64 24.71 -12.83
CA TYR A 13 -2.62 24.97 -14.28
C TYR A 13 -3.89 25.71 -14.75
N GLY A 14 -4.64 26.34 -13.85
CA GLY A 14 -5.90 27.01 -14.14
C GLY A 14 -7.00 26.04 -14.58
N LYS A 15 -7.88 26.49 -15.49
CA LYS A 15 -9.14 25.81 -15.88
C LYS A 15 -8.98 24.37 -16.43
N TYR A 16 -7.78 23.95 -16.82
CA TYR A 16 -7.52 22.65 -17.44
C TYR A 16 -6.75 21.65 -16.55
N SER A 17 -6.45 22.01 -15.30
CA SER A 17 -5.69 21.17 -14.35
C SER A 17 -6.31 19.77 -14.16
N LEU A 18 -7.65 19.66 -14.16
CA LEU A 18 -8.33 18.37 -14.03
C LEU A 18 -8.05 17.42 -15.20
N ILE A 19 -8.03 17.93 -16.44
CA ILE A 19 -7.84 17.13 -17.65
C ILE A 19 -6.37 16.71 -17.78
N ILE A 20 -5.44 17.64 -17.52
CA ILE A 20 -3.99 17.38 -17.59
C ILE A 20 -3.59 16.33 -16.55
N ASN A 21 -4.09 16.43 -15.31
CA ASN A 21 -3.82 15.44 -14.27
C ASN A 21 -4.41 14.07 -14.62
N LYS A 22 -5.62 14.03 -15.21
CA LYS A 22 -6.25 12.78 -15.66
C LYS A 22 -5.45 12.07 -16.76
N ILE A 23 -4.93 12.84 -17.72
CA ILE A 23 -4.09 12.31 -18.81
C ILE A 23 -2.76 11.80 -18.26
N LYS A 24 -2.14 12.52 -17.30
CA LYS A 24 -0.93 12.04 -16.60
C LYS A 24 -1.19 10.74 -15.85
N GLU A 25 -2.29 10.62 -15.11
CA GLU A 25 -2.67 9.37 -14.42
C GLU A 25 -2.79 8.20 -15.39
N VAL A 26 -3.46 8.40 -16.53
CA VAL A 26 -3.62 7.36 -17.55
C VAL A 26 -2.29 6.97 -18.19
N PHE A 27 -1.43 7.93 -18.52
CA PHE A 27 -0.11 7.65 -19.08
C PHE A 27 0.80 6.90 -18.10
N ILE A 28 0.76 7.27 -16.81
CA ILE A 28 1.53 6.59 -15.76
C ILE A 28 1.00 5.16 -15.59
N ALA A 29 -0.31 4.96 -15.57
CA ALA A 29 -0.93 3.63 -15.50
C ALA A 29 -0.55 2.75 -16.70
N LEU A 30 -0.65 3.28 -17.92
CA LEU A 30 -0.29 2.55 -19.15
C LEU A 30 1.21 2.21 -19.20
N ARG A 31 2.07 3.13 -18.74
CA ARG A 31 3.52 2.89 -18.67
C ARG A 31 3.86 1.84 -17.62
N LEU A 32 3.17 1.83 -16.49
CA LEU A 32 3.31 0.81 -15.45
C LEU A 32 2.83 -0.57 -15.94
N GLU A 33 1.69 -0.64 -16.63
CA GLU A 33 1.19 -1.91 -17.21
C GLU A 33 2.10 -2.47 -18.31
N LYS A 34 2.80 -1.59 -19.06
CA LYS A 34 3.68 -2.01 -20.15
C LYS A 34 5.08 -2.43 -19.69
N LEU A 35 5.54 -1.90 -18.55
CA LEU A 35 6.88 -2.19 -18.01
C LEU A 35 6.87 -3.26 -16.91
N HIS A 36 5.73 -3.45 -16.24
CA HIS A 36 5.60 -4.34 -15.09
C HIS A 36 4.31 -5.17 -15.18
N SER A 37 4.43 -6.48 -14.99
CA SER A 37 3.26 -7.36 -14.79
C SER A 37 2.47 -6.90 -13.56
N LYS A 38 1.15 -7.16 -13.53
CA LYS A 38 0.28 -6.79 -12.40
C LYS A 38 0.84 -7.26 -11.04
N GLU A 39 1.56 -8.37 -11.01
CA GLU A 39 2.25 -8.89 -9.82
C GLU A 39 3.39 -7.99 -9.34
N GLN A 40 4.22 -7.46 -10.23
CA GLN A 40 5.34 -6.57 -9.88
C GLN A 40 4.85 -5.22 -9.35
N LEU A 41 3.75 -4.71 -9.91
CA LEU A 41 3.08 -3.51 -9.44
C LEU A 41 2.58 -3.69 -7.99
N LEU A 42 1.98 -4.85 -7.71
CA LEU A 42 1.54 -5.21 -6.37
C LEU A 42 2.72 -5.39 -5.43
N GLU A 43 3.81 -6.02 -5.87
CA GLU A 43 5.04 -6.18 -5.09
C GLU A 43 5.65 -4.81 -4.71
N LEU A 44 5.75 -3.89 -5.66
CA LEU A 44 6.24 -2.53 -5.43
C LEU A 44 5.34 -1.78 -4.44
N TYR A 45 4.02 -1.90 -4.60
CA TYR A 45 3.06 -1.32 -3.67
C TYR A 45 3.23 -1.90 -2.26
N LEU A 46 3.24 -3.21 -2.11
CA LEU A 46 3.40 -3.89 -0.82
C LEU A 46 4.76 -3.61 -0.16
N ASN A 47 5.80 -3.28 -0.93
CA ASN A 47 7.10 -2.88 -0.40
C ASN A 47 7.18 -1.41 0.05
N THR A 48 6.25 -0.55 -0.38
CA THR A 48 6.28 0.90 -0.08
C THR A 48 5.27 1.34 0.97
N VAL A 49 4.20 0.56 1.19
CA VAL A 49 3.15 0.92 2.15
C VAL A 49 3.57 0.75 3.63
N PRO A 50 3.04 1.59 4.53
CA PRO A 50 3.26 1.46 5.97
C PRO A 50 2.31 0.42 6.59
N PHE A 51 2.84 -0.47 7.44
CA PHE A 51 2.11 -1.55 8.13
C PHE A 51 1.97 -1.33 9.65
N SER A 52 2.10 -0.09 10.13
CA SER A 52 2.13 0.36 11.55
C SER A 52 3.54 0.71 12.05
N GLU A 53 3.61 1.60 13.05
CA GLU A 53 4.82 2.02 13.80
C GLU A 53 6.14 1.99 13.00
N ASN A 54 6.30 2.92 12.04
CA ASN A 54 7.51 3.05 11.22
C ASN A 54 7.95 1.78 10.46
N THR A 55 7.06 0.81 10.30
CA THR A 55 7.33 -0.42 9.55
C THR A 55 6.85 -0.25 8.11
N PHE A 56 7.80 -0.13 7.19
CA PHE A 56 7.53 0.05 5.76
C PHE A 56 7.86 -1.22 5.00
N GLY A 57 6.91 -1.65 4.18
CA GLY A 57 7.07 -2.81 3.32
C GLY A 57 6.73 -4.13 3.98
N ILE A 58 6.17 -5.03 3.16
CA ILE A 58 5.66 -6.32 3.61
C ILE A 58 6.75 -7.21 4.20
N LYS A 59 7.98 -7.14 3.69
CA LYS A 59 9.12 -7.90 4.24
C LYS A 59 9.42 -7.54 5.70
N VAL A 60 9.47 -6.25 6.00
CA VAL A 60 9.74 -5.78 7.37
C VAL A 60 8.55 -6.08 8.27
N ALA A 61 7.32 -5.94 7.76
CA ALA A 61 6.10 -6.28 8.48
C ALA A 61 6.03 -7.78 8.84
N SER A 62 6.28 -8.68 7.89
CA SER A 62 6.30 -10.13 8.14
C SER A 62 7.34 -10.52 9.19
N GLN A 63 8.52 -9.90 9.15
CA GLN A 63 9.57 -10.14 10.14
C GLN A 63 9.18 -9.58 11.52
N ARG A 64 8.60 -8.38 11.58
CA ARG A 64 8.28 -7.72 12.85
C ARG A 64 7.09 -8.35 13.57
N PHE A 65 6.04 -8.72 12.84
CA PHE A 65 4.80 -9.23 13.44
C PHE A 65 4.77 -10.75 13.59
N PHE A 66 5.44 -11.48 12.69
CA PHE A 66 5.34 -12.95 12.62
C PHE A 66 6.70 -13.65 12.59
N ASN A 67 7.81 -12.90 12.67
CA ASN A 67 9.18 -13.42 12.62
C ASN A 67 9.43 -14.36 11.41
N THR A 68 8.80 -14.06 10.27
CA THR A 68 8.83 -14.89 9.06
C THR A 68 9.06 -14.07 7.80
N SER A 69 9.34 -14.73 6.68
CA SER A 69 9.42 -14.10 5.37
C SER A 69 8.03 -13.98 4.73
N PRO A 70 7.78 -12.99 3.86
CA PRO A 70 6.50 -12.84 3.15
C PRO A 70 6.05 -14.11 2.41
N SER A 71 7.00 -14.86 1.86
CA SER A 71 6.78 -16.14 1.17
C SER A 71 6.35 -17.30 2.06
N ARG A 72 6.49 -17.18 3.39
CA ARG A 72 6.17 -18.22 4.38
C ARG A 72 5.00 -17.82 5.28
N LEU A 73 4.29 -16.74 4.94
CA LEU A 73 3.10 -16.35 5.68
C LEU A 73 1.97 -17.35 5.45
N THR A 74 1.25 -17.68 6.52
CA THR A 74 -0.02 -18.41 6.38
C THR A 74 -1.10 -17.49 5.81
N PRO A 75 -2.19 -18.03 5.23
CA PRO A 75 -3.31 -17.22 4.74
C PRO A 75 -3.87 -16.27 5.82
N SER A 76 -3.98 -16.73 7.07
CA SER A 76 -4.44 -15.91 8.19
C SER A 76 -3.48 -14.77 8.52
N GLN A 77 -2.16 -15.03 8.54
CA GLN A 77 -1.16 -13.97 8.77
C GLN A 77 -1.17 -12.93 7.63
N SER A 78 -1.33 -13.39 6.40
CA SER A 78 -1.49 -12.50 5.23
C SER A 78 -2.75 -11.64 5.35
N ALA A 79 -3.86 -12.21 5.81
CA ALA A 79 -5.10 -11.47 6.03
C ALA A 79 -4.94 -10.36 7.08
N ILE A 80 -4.19 -10.62 8.16
CA ILE A 80 -3.89 -9.62 9.20
C ILE A 80 -3.03 -8.49 8.62
N LEU A 81 -1.99 -8.80 7.83
CA LEU A 81 -1.18 -7.77 7.15
C LEU A 81 -2.04 -6.89 6.22
N VAL A 82 -2.95 -7.49 5.45
CA VAL A 82 -3.87 -6.75 4.57
C VAL A 82 -4.88 -5.93 5.37
N ALA A 83 -5.40 -6.45 6.49
CA ALA A 83 -6.29 -5.72 7.38
C ALA A 83 -5.60 -4.49 8.01
N MET A 84 -4.31 -4.61 8.33
CA MET A 84 -3.49 -3.49 8.82
C MET A 84 -3.35 -2.37 7.79
N LEU A 85 -3.37 -2.65 6.48
CA LEU A 85 -3.38 -1.59 5.45
C LEU A 85 -4.65 -0.73 5.49
N LYS A 86 -5.77 -1.29 5.93
CA LYS A 86 -7.04 -0.57 6.10
C LYS A 86 -7.07 0.21 7.42
N ALA A 87 -6.57 -0.37 8.50
CA ALA A 87 -6.50 0.26 9.81
C ALA A 87 -5.30 -0.26 10.62
N THR A 88 -4.18 0.45 10.52
CA THR A 88 -2.88 0.04 11.10
C THR A 88 -2.88 -0.09 12.63
N THR A 89 -3.69 0.70 13.33
CA THR A 89 -3.79 0.70 14.80
C THR A 89 -4.80 -0.30 15.34
N MET A 90 -5.90 -0.57 14.62
CA MET A 90 -6.98 -1.47 15.09
C MET A 90 -6.61 -2.95 15.01
N TYR A 91 -5.78 -3.32 14.02
CA TYR A 91 -5.41 -4.70 13.73
C TYR A 91 -3.94 -5.02 14.04
N ASN A 92 -3.25 -4.16 14.78
CA ASN A 92 -1.88 -4.41 15.19
C ASN A 92 -1.84 -5.63 16.13
N PRO A 93 -1.24 -6.77 15.73
CA PRO A 93 -1.24 -7.98 16.55
C PRO A 93 -0.38 -7.84 17.81
N ILE A 94 0.49 -6.81 17.89
CA ILE A 94 1.30 -6.51 19.08
C ILE A 94 0.46 -5.77 20.13
N THR A 95 -0.37 -4.80 19.74
CA THR A 95 -1.13 -3.96 20.68
C THR A 95 -2.56 -4.47 20.91
N GLN A 96 -3.18 -5.12 19.92
CA GLN A 96 -4.56 -5.62 19.95
C GLN A 96 -4.64 -7.09 19.47
N PRO A 97 -4.13 -8.06 20.26
CA PRO A 97 -4.15 -9.47 19.88
C PRO A 97 -5.56 -10.05 19.69
N GLN A 98 -6.58 -9.46 20.31
CA GLN A 98 -7.97 -9.96 20.22
C GLN A 98 -8.68 -9.60 18.91
N ASN A 99 -8.20 -8.60 18.16
CA ASN A 99 -8.76 -8.21 16.86
C ASN A 99 -8.02 -8.86 15.68
N ALA A 100 -6.88 -9.51 15.95
CA ALA A 100 -5.99 -10.12 14.97
C ALA A 100 -6.22 -11.63 14.85
N THR A 101 -7.46 -12.10 15.03
CA THR A 101 -7.87 -13.50 14.88
C THR A 101 -8.77 -13.66 13.65
#